data_AF-A0A4U0RWP0-F1
#
_entry.id   AF-A0A4U0RWP0-F1
#
_cell.length_a   1.000
_cell.length_b   1.000
_cell.length_c   1.000
_cell.angle_alpha   90.00
_cell.angle_beta   90.00
_cell.angle_gamma   90.00
#
_symmetry.space_group_name_H-M   'P 1'
#
loop_
_entity.id
_entity.type
_entity.pdbx_description
1 polymer ?
#
loop_
_entity_poly.entity_id
_entity_poly.type
_entity_poly.pdbx_seq_one_letter_code
_entity_poly.pdbx_strand_id
1 'polypeptide(L)'
;MKRVQVTKSANGYLVGLSRAQRIFLSMIFEYLLGHSASDIDLEIQTGSDRDHIESLLGRLKSGAVEGGRTADEFTRGDLHSIHAALLAVREHLPSEVQFHTTITGFYREHAADLADSLVRSADRAE
;
A
#
# COMPACT_ATOMS: atom_id res chain seq x y z
N MET A 1 13.86 -0.13 -5.00
CA MET A 1 13.10 0.82 -4.14
C MET A 1 13.76 0.95 -2.76
N LYS A 2 13.72 2.11 -2.06
CA LYS A 2 14.22 2.17 -0.66
C LYS A 2 13.30 1.34 0.25
N ARG A 3 13.90 0.52 1.11
CA ARG A 3 13.21 -0.40 2.03
C ARG A 3 12.28 0.37 2.97
N VAL A 4 11.06 -0.13 3.18
CA VAL A 4 10.13 0.44 4.16
C VAL A 4 10.65 0.13 5.55
N GLN A 5 10.67 1.14 6.42
CA GLN A 5 10.97 0.95 7.84
C GLN A 5 9.66 0.79 8.59
N VAL A 6 9.49 -0.35 9.26
CA VAL A 6 8.38 -0.61 10.16
C VAL A 6 8.93 -0.69 11.58
N THR A 7 8.29 -0.02 12.52
CA THR A 7 8.64 -0.06 13.94
C THR A 7 7.37 -0.35 14.73
N LYS A 8 7.39 -1.35 15.61
CA LYS A 8 6.24 -1.66 16.46
C LYS A 8 6.01 -0.51 17.44
N SER A 9 4.75 -0.11 17.56
CA SER A 9 4.23 0.90 18.49
C SER A 9 3.34 0.21 19.53
N ALA A 10 2.98 0.92 20.59
CA ALA A 10 2.06 0.42 21.61
C ALA A 10 0.70 -0.01 21.02
N ASN A 11 0.25 0.63 19.94
CA ASN A 11 -1.07 0.43 19.36
C ASN A 11 -1.04 -0.11 17.90
N GLY A 12 0.14 -0.46 17.36
CA GLY A 12 0.25 -0.88 15.96
C GLY A 12 1.68 -0.84 15.42
N TYR A 13 1.83 -0.34 14.21
CA TYR A 13 3.09 -0.32 13.46
C TYR A 13 3.31 1.06 12.84
N LEU A 14 4.37 1.74 13.26
CA LEU A 14 4.85 2.96 12.60
C LEU A 14 5.55 2.57 11.30
N VAL A 15 4.98 3.00 10.18
CA VAL A 15 5.50 2.71 8.85
C VAL A 15 6.00 3.99 8.21
N GLY A 16 7.30 4.05 7.94
CA GLY A 16 7.94 5.14 7.23
C GLY A 16 7.70 5.03 5.72
N LEU A 17 6.67 5.71 5.21
CA LEU A 17 6.37 5.77 3.77
C LEU A 17 6.94 7.04 3.14
N SER A 18 7.64 6.86 2.01
CA SER A 18 8.02 7.99 1.15
C SER A 18 6.82 8.53 0.37
N ARG A 19 6.91 9.78 -0.10
CA ARG A 19 5.88 10.38 -0.97
C ARG A 19 5.52 9.50 -2.16
N ALA A 20 6.52 8.89 -2.79
CA ALA A 20 6.32 8.05 -3.96
C ALA A 20 5.54 6.77 -3.60
N GLN A 21 5.89 6.10 -2.48
CA GLN A 21 5.15 4.93 -1.99
C GLN A 21 3.70 5.26 -1.63
N ARG A 22 3.44 6.43 -1.03
CA ARG A 22 2.08 6.89 -0.75
C ARG A 22 1.25 7.11 -2.01
N ILE A 23 1.81 7.78 -3.01
CA ILE A 23 1.14 7.99 -4.30
C ILE A 23 0.81 6.64 -4.92
N PHE A 24 1.77 5.72 -4.93
CA PHE A 24 1.57 4.38 -5.49
C PHE A 24 0.45 3.60 -4.77
N LEU A 25 0.50 3.54 -3.44
CA LEU A 25 -0.56 2.88 -2.65
C LEU A 25 -1.93 3.56 -2.84
N SER A 26 -1.97 4.89 -2.97
CA SER A 26 -3.21 5.61 -3.24
C SER A 26 -3.78 5.23 -4.60
N MET A 27 -2.94 5.14 -5.64
CA MET A 27 -3.36 4.72 -6.98
C MET A 27 -3.92 3.29 -6.98
N ILE A 28 -3.32 2.38 -6.19
CA ILE A 28 -3.79 1.00 -6.05
C ILE A 28 -5.17 0.96 -5.41
N PHE A 29 -5.38 1.68 -4.31
CA PHE A 29 -6.68 1.70 -3.66
C PHE A 29 -7.75 2.40 -4.51
N GLU A 30 -7.40 3.48 -5.21
CA GLU A 30 -8.30 4.12 -6.19
C GLU A 30 -8.68 3.17 -7.32
N TYR A 31 -7.70 2.42 -7.84
CA TYR A 31 -7.94 1.41 -8.86
C TYR A 31 -8.94 0.37 -8.36
N LEU A 32 -8.69 -0.24 -7.19
CA LEU A 32 -9.58 -1.24 -6.62
C LEU A 32 -10.99 -0.68 -6.37
N LEU A 33 -11.11 0.47 -5.72
CA LEU A 33 -12.42 1.11 -5.48
C LEU A 33 -13.22 1.40 -6.77
N GLY A 34 -12.53 1.70 -7.87
CA GLY A 34 -13.15 1.97 -9.17
C GLY A 34 -13.37 0.75 -10.07
N HIS A 35 -12.71 -0.38 -9.80
CA HIS A 35 -12.70 -1.56 -10.68
C HIS A 35 -13.22 -2.85 -10.03
N SER A 36 -13.45 -2.87 -8.71
CA SER A 36 -14.18 -3.96 -8.06
C SER A 36 -15.65 -3.93 -8.51
N ALA A 37 -16.18 -5.08 -8.93
CA ALA A 37 -17.55 -5.18 -9.45
C ALA A 37 -18.61 -5.03 -8.33
N SER A 38 -18.23 -5.31 -7.08
CA SER A 38 -19.04 -5.15 -5.89
C SER A 38 -18.17 -4.90 -4.65
N ASP A 39 -18.81 -4.50 -3.54
CA ASP A 39 -18.12 -4.34 -2.26
C ASP A 39 -17.61 -5.68 -1.71
N ILE A 40 -18.31 -6.78 -2.01
CA ILE A 40 -17.87 -8.14 -1.65
C ILE A 40 -16.59 -8.49 -2.42
N ASP A 41 -16.49 -8.13 -3.71
CA ASP A 41 -15.28 -8.39 -4.48
C ASP A 41 -14.09 -7.59 -3.94
N LEU A 42 -14.31 -6.34 -3.53
CA LEU A 42 -13.30 -5.51 -2.89
C LEU A 42 -12.82 -6.13 -1.57
N GLU A 43 -13.75 -6.61 -0.75
CA GLU A 43 -13.45 -7.27 0.52
C GLU A 43 -12.67 -8.57 0.31
N ILE A 44 -13.02 -9.38 -0.68
CA ILE A 44 -12.26 -10.59 -1.04
C ILE A 44 -10.83 -10.23 -1.49
N GLN A 45 -10.67 -9.17 -2.27
CA GLN A 45 -9.37 -8.75 -2.81
C GLN A 45 -8.44 -8.13 -1.75
N THR A 46 -9.01 -7.44 -0.77
CA THR A 46 -8.24 -6.64 0.20
C THR A 46 -8.31 -7.18 1.62
N GLY A 47 -9.23 -8.09 1.92
CA GLY A 47 -9.50 -8.55 3.29
C GLY A 47 -10.20 -7.51 4.16
N SER A 48 -10.69 -6.41 3.58
CA SER A 48 -11.31 -5.29 4.29
C SER A 48 -12.49 -4.69 3.52
N ASP A 49 -13.47 -4.18 4.25
CA ASP A 49 -14.63 -3.51 3.67
C ASP A 49 -14.26 -2.18 2.98
N ARG A 50 -15.21 -1.66 2.18
CA ARG A 50 -15.04 -0.40 1.44
C ARG A 50 -14.69 0.77 2.34
N ASP A 51 -15.39 0.93 3.46
CA ASP A 51 -15.21 2.07 4.37
C ASP A 51 -13.78 2.09 4.95
N HIS A 52 -13.24 0.91 5.29
CA HIS A 52 -11.86 0.77 5.73
C HIS A 52 -10.86 1.14 4.64
N ILE A 53 -11.08 0.68 3.40
CA ILE A 53 -10.21 1.02 2.25
C ILE A 53 -10.25 2.52 1.93
N GLU A 54 -11.43 3.14 1.96
CA GLU A 54 -11.59 4.58 1.76
C GLU A 54 -10.91 5.39 2.88
N SER A 55 -10.99 4.90 4.12
CA SER A 55 -10.27 5.49 5.26
C SER A 55 -8.75 5.42 5.09
N LEU A 56 -8.21 4.25 4.69
CA LEU A 56 -6.79 4.08 4.38
C LEU A 56 -6.35 5.01 3.25
N LEU A 57 -7.13 5.11 2.18
CA LEU A 57 -6.87 6.03 1.07
C LEU A 57 -6.86 7.49 1.54
N GLY A 58 -7.83 7.88 2.36
CA GLY A 58 -7.91 9.21 2.96
C GLY A 58 -6.67 9.56 3.79
N ARG A 59 -6.16 8.62 4.59
CA ARG A 59 -4.92 8.76 5.38
C ARG A 59 -3.67 8.89 4.49
N LEU A 60 -3.59 8.10 3.42
CA LEU A 60 -2.48 8.17 2.47
C LEU A 60 -2.42 9.50 1.73
N LYS A 61 -3.58 10.09 1.41
CA LYS A 61 -3.71 11.41 0.76
C LYS A 61 -3.49 12.58 1.71
N SER A 62 -3.93 12.47 2.96
CA SER A 62 -3.92 13.57 3.93
C SER A 62 -2.61 13.71 4.73
N GLY A 63 -1.80 12.66 4.82
CA GLY A 63 -0.56 12.71 5.61
C GLY A 63 0.43 13.74 5.07
N ALA A 64 0.70 14.77 5.89
CA ALA A 64 1.63 15.85 5.57
C ALA A 64 3.08 15.33 5.61
N VAL A 65 3.82 15.53 4.51
CA VAL A 65 5.23 15.13 4.42
C VAL A 65 6.13 16.15 5.13
N GLU A 66 6.33 16.01 6.43
CA GLU A 66 7.42 16.69 7.12
C GLU A 66 8.72 15.88 6.99
N GLY A 67 9.81 16.51 6.56
CA GLY A 67 11.14 15.87 6.49
C GLY A 67 11.30 14.72 5.47
N GLY A 68 10.34 14.51 4.57
CA GLY A 68 10.43 13.51 3.50
C GLY A 68 9.98 12.09 3.86
N ARG A 69 9.54 11.86 5.11
CA ARG A 69 8.95 10.60 5.57
C ARG A 69 7.87 10.88 6.61
N THR A 70 6.68 10.38 6.38
CA THR A 70 5.67 10.27 7.41
C THR A 70 5.75 8.90 8.04
N ALA A 71 5.75 8.86 9.38
CA ALA A 71 5.50 7.63 10.11
C ALA A 71 3.99 7.55 10.35
N ASP A 72 3.28 6.78 9.53
CA ASP A 72 1.88 6.48 9.79
C ASP A 72 1.80 5.30 10.74
N GLU A 73 0.95 5.39 11.77
CA GLU A 73 0.64 4.25 12.62
C GLU A 73 -0.46 3.40 11.97
N PHE A 74 -0.09 2.22 11.48
CA PHE A 74 -1.01 1.26 10.89
C PHE A 74 -1.31 0.12 11.85
N THR A 75 -2.55 -0.36 11.86
CA THR A 75 -2.88 -1.61 12.56
C THR A 75 -2.38 -2.83 11.77
N ARG A 76 -2.43 -4.02 12.39
CA ARG A 76 -2.17 -5.28 11.66
C ARG A 76 -3.15 -5.48 10.50
N GLY A 77 -4.42 -5.09 10.67
CA GLY A 77 -5.45 -5.16 9.63
C GLY A 77 -5.13 -4.24 8.47
N ASP A 78 -4.66 -3.02 8.76
CA ASP A 78 -4.24 -2.06 7.75
C ASP A 78 -3.09 -2.63 6.90
N LEU A 79 -2.07 -3.20 7.55
CA LEU A 79 -0.92 -3.82 6.88
C LEU A 79 -1.33 -5.02 6.02
N HIS A 80 -2.24 -5.86 6.54
CA HIS A 80 -2.80 -6.98 5.78
C HIS A 80 -3.53 -6.48 4.52
N SER A 81 -4.33 -5.42 4.66
CA SER A 81 -5.09 -4.83 3.57
C SER A 81 -4.20 -4.24 2.48
N ILE A 82 -3.15 -3.51 2.89
CA ILE A 82 -2.13 -2.99 1.97
C ILE A 82 -1.45 -4.13 1.22
N HIS A 83 -1.06 -5.19 1.93
CA HIS A 83 -0.41 -6.35 1.34
C HIS A 83 -1.33 -7.08 0.35
N ALA A 84 -2.58 -7.36 0.74
CA ALA A 84 -3.57 -8.02 -0.10
C ALA A 84 -3.88 -7.20 -1.36
N ALA A 85 -4.08 -5.90 -1.21
CA ALA A 85 -4.30 -4.98 -2.33
C ALA A 85 -3.13 -4.99 -3.34
N LEU A 86 -1.88 -4.96 -2.85
CA LEU A 86 -0.68 -5.06 -3.69
C LEU A 86 -0.64 -6.36 -4.51
N LEU A 87 -1.06 -7.48 -3.91
CA LEU A 87 -1.14 -8.76 -4.60
C LEU A 87 -2.29 -8.82 -5.60
N ALA A 88 -3.46 -8.28 -5.24
CA ALA A 88 -4.66 -8.29 -6.07
C ALA A 88 -4.44 -7.55 -7.41
N VAL A 89 -3.74 -6.42 -7.38
CA VAL A 89 -3.47 -5.63 -8.60
C VAL A 89 -2.21 -6.07 -9.36
N ARG A 90 -1.43 -7.01 -8.82
CA ARG A 90 -0.10 -7.37 -9.35
C ARG A 90 -0.12 -7.78 -10.83
N GLU A 91 -1.14 -8.54 -11.25
CA GLU A 91 -1.30 -9.00 -12.64
C GLU A 91 -1.89 -7.91 -13.57
N HIS A 92 -2.39 -6.80 -13.00
CA HIS A 92 -2.92 -5.66 -13.75
C HIS A 92 -1.93 -4.50 -13.86
N LEU A 93 -0.81 -4.57 -13.13
CA LEU A 93 0.28 -3.62 -13.26
C LEU A 93 1.11 -3.95 -14.52
N PRO A 94 1.40 -2.96 -15.39
CA PRO A 94 2.25 -3.16 -16.55
C PRO A 94 3.66 -3.59 -16.14
N SER A 95 4.27 -4.45 -16.96
CA SER A 95 5.68 -4.83 -16.77
C SER A 95 6.61 -3.63 -17.01
N GLU A 96 7.83 -3.71 -16.49
CA GLU A 96 8.86 -2.66 -16.62
C GLU A 96 9.04 -2.15 -18.07
N VAL A 97 8.85 -3.04 -19.06
CA VAL A 97 9.00 -2.75 -20.50
C VAL A 97 7.81 -1.99 -21.09
N GLN A 98 6.58 -2.21 -20.60
CA GLN A 98 5.38 -1.56 -21.15
C GLN A 98 5.13 -0.15 -20.59
N PHE A 99 5.87 0.26 -19.56
CA PHE A 99 5.55 1.45 -18.77
C PHE A 99 6.48 2.66 -18.96
N HIS A 100 7.56 2.54 -19.76
CA HIS A 100 8.48 3.66 -20.02
C HIS A 100 7.79 4.89 -20.68
N THR A 101 6.53 4.75 -21.10
CA THR A 101 5.68 5.81 -21.67
C THR A 101 4.73 6.48 -20.66
N THR A 102 4.56 5.97 -19.43
CA THR A 102 3.57 6.50 -18.46
C THR A 102 4.25 6.98 -17.16
N ILE A 103 3.96 8.23 -16.78
CA ILE A 103 4.73 9.12 -15.88
C ILE A 103 4.67 8.72 -14.38
N THR A 104 4.95 7.48 -13.97
CA THR A 104 5.01 7.18 -12.52
C THR A 104 6.13 6.24 -12.06
N GLY A 105 6.84 5.51 -12.92
CA GLY A 105 8.07 4.79 -12.54
C GLY A 105 7.91 3.71 -11.45
N PHE A 106 6.71 3.13 -11.31
CA PHE A 106 6.43 2.01 -10.40
C PHE A 106 6.15 0.73 -11.17
N TYR A 107 6.85 -0.36 -10.83
CA TYR A 107 6.79 -1.63 -11.54
C TYR A 107 6.08 -2.71 -10.72
N ARG A 108 5.63 -3.79 -11.38
CA ARG A 108 5.07 -4.99 -10.71
C ARG A 108 6.01 -5.53 -9.63
N GLU A 109 7.31 -5.52 -9.92
CA GLU A 109 8.38 -5.96 -9.03
C GLU A 109 8.47 -5.07 -7.79
N HIS A 110 8.17 -3.77 -7.91
CA HIS A 110 8.12 -2.85 -6.77
C HIS A 110 6.93 -3.12 -5.84
N ALA A 111 5.81 -3.61 -6.36
CA ALA A 111 4.66 -3.99 -5.54
C ALA A 111 4.99 -5.24 -4.70
N ALA A 112 5.61 -6.25 -5.33
CA ALA A 112 6.07 -7.45 -4.63
C ALA A 112 7.15 -7.11 -3.59
N ASP A 113 8.16 -6.30 -3.95
CA ASP A 113 9.20 -5.84 -3.03
C ASP A 113 8.64 -5.05 -1.84
N LEU A 114 7.60 -4.23 -2.08
CA LEU A 114 6.92 -3.48 -1.03
C LEU A 114 6.17 -4.40 -0.07
N ALA A 115 5.39 -5.35 -0.62
CA ALA A 115 4.66 -6.35 0.14
C ALA A 115 5.61 -7.20 1.00
N ASP A 116 6.69 -7.73 0.40
CA ASP A 116 7.73 -8.48 1.09
C ASP A 116 8.44 -7.65 2.17
N SER A 117 8.73 -6.38 1.88
CA SER A 117 9.37 -5.48 2.84
C SER A 117 8.47 -5.18 4.03
N LEU A 118 7.14 -5.10 3.84
CA LEU A 118 6.19 -4.88 4.93
C LEU A 118 6.12 -6.12 5.84
N VAL A 119 5.94 -7.31 5.27
CA VAL A 119 5.87 -8.57 6.03
C VAL A 119 7.15 -8.80 6.83
N ARG A 120 8.32 -8.77 6.17
CA ARG A 120 9.61 -9.01 6.85
C ARG A 120 9.93 -7.98 7.94
N SER A 121 9.41 -6.76 7.81
CA SER A 121 9.64 -5.73 8.82
C SER A 121 8.65 -5.83 9.97
N ALA A 122 7.42 -6.31 9.72
CA ALA A 122 6.47 -6.65 10.77
C ALA A 122 6.97 -7.86 11.60
N ASP A 123 7.44 -8.93 10.94
CA ASP A 123 7.97 -10.14 11.60
C ASP A 123 9.20 -9.85 12.47
N ARG A 124 10.06 -8.90 12.05
CA ARG A 124 11.24 -8.48 12.83
C ARG A 124 10.91 -7.56 14.00
N ALA A 125 9.71 -6.98 14.01
CA ALA A 125 9.27 -6.07 15.04
C ALA A 125 8.41 -6.78 16.11
N GLU A 126 8.02 -8.04 15.89
CA GLU A 126 7.42 -8.89 16.92
C GLU A 126 8.40 -9.25 18.04
#